data_AF-A0A2D6CUY3-F1
#
_entry.id   AF-A0A2D6CUY3-F1
#
_cell.length_a   1.000
_cell.length_b   1.000
_cell.length_c   1.000
_cell.angle_alpha   90.00
_cell.angle_beta   90.00
_cell.angle_gamma   90.00
#
_symmetry.space_group_name_H-M   'P 1'
#
loop_
_entity.id
_entity.type
_entity.pdbx_description
1 polymer ?
#
loop_
_entity_poly.entity_id
_entity_poly.type
_entity_poly.pdbx_seq_one_letter_code
_entity_poly.pdbx_strand_id
1 'polypeptide(L)'
;MDAPALLAKLDDSIRPERLMATAWDLVNIPSPTGETEEVTAFYADIYREAGLDVHVSHPAPNAPNMAAYLAGHGDGKTLHFDGHADVIGRVDALPDGSQKVVPIPHPEPRIENDVLYGRGAADMKGGLA
;
A
#
# COMPACT_ATOMS: atom_id res chain seq x y z
N MET A 1 14.97 15.10 23.38
CA MET A 1 13.85 14.22 23.78
C MET A 1 14.48 12.88 24.11
N ASP A 2 14.17 12.30 25.27
CA ASP A 2 14.62 10.95 25.59
C ASP A 2 13.71 9.90 24.91
N ALA A 3 14.11 8.62 24.97
CA ALA A 3 13.35 7.56 24.32
C ALA A 3 11.92 7.41 24.86
N PRO A 4 11.65 7.44 26.18
CA PRO A 4 10.28 7.35 26.70
C PRO A 4 9.36 8.49 26.22
N ALA A 5 9.85 9.73 26.24
CA ALA A 5 9.05 10.87 25.76
C ALA A 5 8.79 10.79 24.25
N LEU A 6 9.72 10.24 23.47
CA LEU A 6 9.51 10.00 22.04
C LEU A 6 8.45 8.93 21.79
N LEU A 7 8.50 7.81 22.52
CA LEU A 7 7.52 6.73 22.38
C LEU A 7 6.11 7.22 22.73
N ALA A 8 5.93 7.93 23.84
CA ALA A 8 4.64 8.51 24.20
C ALA A 8 4.11 9.46 23.11
N LYS A 9 4.99 10.29 22.53
CA LYS A 9 4.60 11.18 21.42
C LYS A 9 4.18 10.39 20.17
N LEU A 10 4.86 9.28 19.86
CA LEU A 10 4.50 8.43 18.73
C LEU A 10 3.14 7.76 18.96
N ASP A 11 2.91 7.21 20.15
CA ASP A 11 1.63 6.60 20.53
C ASP A 11 0.47 7.60 20.41
N ASP A 12 0.65 8.83 20.94
CA ASP A 12 -0.33 9.92 20.85
C ASP A 12 -0.57 10.40 19.40
N SER A 13 0.36 10.11 18.48
CA SER A 13 0.25 10.50 17.07
C SER A 13 -0.50 9.47 16.23
N ILE A 14 -0.79 8.28 16.76
CA ILE A 14 -1.55 7.24 16.06
C ILE A 14 -3.01 7.69 15.91
N ARG A 15 -3.53 7.57 14.69
CA ARG A 15 -4.92 7.94 14.35
C ARG A 15 -5.66 6.71 13.83
N PRO A 16 -6.26 5.89 14.71
CA PRO A 16 -6.88 4.61 14.32
C PRO A 16 -7.96 4.76 13.24
N GLU A 17 -8.74 5.84 13.29
CA GLU A 17 -9.80 6.09 12.30
C GLU A 17 -9.22 6.40 10.92
N ARG A 18 -8.12 7.17 10.86
CA ARG A 18 -7.41 7.45 9.60
C ARG A 18 -6.75 6.18 9.07
N LEU A 19 -6.10 5.40 9.94
CA LEU A 19 -5.48 4.13 9.59
C LEU A 19 -6.50 3.18 8.94
N MET A 20 -7.64 3.00 9.59
CA MET A 20 -8.70 2.12 9.10
C MET A 20 -9.33 2.63 7.80
N ALA A 21 -9.55 3.95 7.67
CA ALA A 21 -10.06 4.55 6.44
C ALA A 21 -9.09 4.34 5.27
N THR A 22 -7.79 4.61 5.47
CA THR A 22 -6.77 4.36 4.45
C THR A 22 -6.71 2.87 4.05
N ALA A 23 -6.73 1.96 5.03
CA ALA A 23 -6.72 0.53 4.76
C ALA A 23 -7.98 0.09 4.00
N TRP A 24 -9.15 0.60 4.38
CA TRP A 24 -10.40 0.37 3.67
C TRP A 24 -10.31 0.84 2.22
N ASP A 25 -9.91 2.09 1.97
CA ASP A 25 -9.84 2.66 0.63
C ASP A 25 -8.83 1.90 -0.26
N LEU A 26 -7.63 1.58 0.27
CA LEU A 26 -6.65 0.77 -0.46
C LEU A 26 -7.21 -0.61 -0.83
N VAL A 27 -7.87 -1.29 0.10
CA VAL A 27 -8.42 -2.64 -0.11
C VAL A 27 -9.60 -2.62 -1.08
N ASN A 28 -10.36 -1.52 -1.16
CA ASN A 28 -11.45 -1.37 -2.12
C ASN A 28 -10.95 -1.29 -3.56
N ILE A 29 -9.77 -0.72 -3.81
CA ILE A 29 -9.21 -0.61 -5.16
C ILE A 29 -8.73 -1.99 -5.65
N PRO A 30 -9.31 -2.58 -6.69
CA PRO A 30 -8.76 -3.80 -7.28
C PRO A 30 -7.41 -3.49 -7.95
N SER A 31 -6.38 -4.28 -7.64
CA SER A 31 -5.03 -4.06 -8.17
C SER A 31 -4.33 -5.39 -8.47
N PRO A 32 -4.84 -6.21 -9.40
CA PRO A 32 -4.17 -7.47 -9.72
C PRO A 32 -2.74 -7.20 -10.23
N THR A 33 -1.82 -8.11 -9.96
CA THR A 33 -0.44 -8.00 -10.45
C THR A 33 -0.39 -7.64 -11.93
N GLY A 34 0.27 -6.52 -12.25
CA GLY A 34 0.36 -5.97 -13.60
C GLY A 34 -0.61 -4.83 -13.91
N GLU A 35 -1.61 -4.58 -13.07
CA GLU A 35 -2.61 -3.51 -13.21
C GLU A 35 -2.75 -2.75 -11.88
N THR A 36 -1.81 -1.85 -11.58
CA THR A 36 -1.72 -1.13 -10.30
C THR A 36 -1.81 0.39 -10.43
N GLU A 37 -2.11 0.93 -11.60
CA GLU A 37 -2.17 2.39 -11.84
C GLU A 37 -3.06 3.11 -10.82
N GLU A 38 -4.29 2.62 -10.62
CA GLU A 38 -5.28 3.26 -9.74
C GLU A 38 -4.82 3.27 -8.28
N VAL A 39 -4.35 2.13 -7.76
CA VAL A 39 -3.91 2.04 -6.36
C VAL A 39 -2.62 2.83 -6.13
N THR A 40 -1.68 2.83 -7.09
CA THR A 40 -0.45 3.62 -7.00
C THR A 40 -0.76 5.12 -7.04
N ALA A 41 -1.71 5.56 -7.87
CA ALA A 41 -2.13 6.96 -7.94
C ALA A 41 -2.78 7.41 -6.62
N PHE A 42 -3.72 6.61 -6.09
CA PHE A 42 -4.34 6.88 -4.79
C PHE A 42 -3.30 6.98 -3.67
N TYR A 43 -2.36 6.03 -3.60
CA TYR A 43 -1.33 6.02 -2.57
C TYR A 43 -0.35 7.20 -2.70
N ALA A 44 -0.01 7.60 -3.93
CA ALA A 44 0.77 8.80 -4.20
C ALA A 44 0.07 10.07 -3.72
N ASP A 45 -1.25 10.17 -3.89
CA ASP A 45 -2.03 11.34 -3.47
C ASP A 45 -2.04 11.50 -1.95
N ILE A 46 -2.11 10.41 -1.17
CA ILE A 46 -1.97 10.45 0.30
C ILE A 46 -0.67 11.17 0.71
N TYR A 47 0.44 10.82 0.07
CA TYR A 47 1.74 11.43 0.38
C TYR A 47 1.87 12.86 -0.14
N ARG A 48 1.28 13.19 -1.30
CA ARG A 48 1.21 14.58 -1.79
C ARG A 48 0.42 15.47 -0.86
N GLU A 49 -0.73 15.02 -0.38
CA GLU A 49 -1.57 15.73 0.58
C GLU A 49 -0.85 15.93 1.93
N ALA A 50 -0.02 14.98 2.32
CA ALA A 50 0.87 15.10 3.48
C ALA A 50 2.09 16.02 3.23
N GLY A 51 2.28 16.54 2.02
CA GLY A 51 3.34 17.47 1.65
C GLY A 51 4.69 16.84 1.37
N LEU A 52 4.74 15.54 1.05
CA LEU A 52 5.98 14.85 0.68
C LEU A 52 6.31 15.04 -0.81
N ASP A 53 7.60 14.91 -1.13
CA ASP A 53 8.07 14.87 -2.52
C ASP A 53 7.83 13.47 -3.11
N VAL A 54 6.93 13.37 -4.09
CA VAL A 54 6.46 12.10 -4.63
C VAL A 54 6.93 11.90 -6.07
N HIS A 55 7.63 10.79 -6.29
CA HIS A 55 8.16 10.38 -7.58
C HIS A 55 7.45 9.12 -8.06
N VAL A 56 7.02 9.10 -9.31
CA VAL A 56 6.37 7.94 -9.93
C VAL A 56 7.18 7.50 -11.13
N SER A 57 7.44 6.19 -11.23
CA SER A 57 8.17 5.57 -12.33
C SER A 57 7.33 4.45 -12.95
N HIS A 58 7.49 4.22 -14.26
CA HIS A 58 6.70 3.25 -15.02
C HIS A 58 7.63 2.17 -15.59
N PRO A 59 8.10 1.21 -14.77
CA PRO A 59 8.90 0.09 -15.25
C PRO A 59 8.09 -0.85 -16.16
N ALA A 60 6.76 -0.84 -16.02
CA ALA A 60 5.80 -1.49 -16.89
C ALA A 60 4.63 -0.53 -17.18
N PRO A 61 3.89 -0.71 -18.30
CA PRO A 61 2.86 0.24 -18.73
C PRO A 61 1.80 0.51 -17.65
N ASN A 62 1.23 -0.55 -17.09
CA ASN A 62 0.08 -0.46 -16.18
C ASN A 62 0.45 -0.79 -14.72
N ALA A 63 1.75 -0.87 -14.40
CA ALA A 63 2.23 -1.19 -13.06
C ALA A 63 3.32 -0.22 -12.60
N PRO A 64 2.95 1.04 -12.30
CA PRO A 64 3.89 2.03 -11.82
C PRO A 64 4.36 1.77 -10.38
N ASN A 65 5.60 2.14 -10.11
CA ASN A 65 6.15 2.25 -8.76
C ASN A 65 6.10 3.72 -8.31
N MET A 66 5.88 3.95 -7.02
CA MET A 66 6.01 5.28 -6.42
C MET A 66 7.02 5.29 -5.27
N ALA A 67 7.69 6.42 -5.07
CA ALA A 67 8.52 6.69 -3.91
C ALA A 67 8.20 8.08 -3.36
N ALA A 68 7.99 8.18 -2.05
CA ALA A 68 7.73 9.45 -1.36
C ALA A 68 8.89 9.77 -0.41
N TYR A 69 9.37 11.01 -0.45
CA TYR A 69 10.54 11.45 0.30
C TYR A 69 10.16 12.53 1.31
N LEU A 70 10.56 12.30 2.57
CA LEU A 70 10.58 13.31 3.61
C LEU A 70 12.05 13.66 3.90
N ALA A 71 12.48 14.84 3.44
CA ALA A 71 13.86 15.28 3.67
C ALA A 71 14.10 15.61 5.15
N GLY A 72 15.14 15.00 5.73
CA GLY A 72 15.65 15.38 7.04
C GLY A 72 16.53 16.64 6.97
N HIS A 73 16.85 17.20 8.14
CA HIS A 73 17.68 18.42 8.24
C HIS A 73 19.14 18.15 8.66
N GLY A 74 19.58 16.89 8.69
CA GLY A 74 20.93 16.54 9.17
C GLY A 74 21.47 15.26 8.55
N ASP A 75 22.69 14.88 8.94
CA ASP A 75 23.49 13.82 8.30
C ASP A 75 23.19 12.41 8.84
N GLY A 76 21.94 12.17 9.25
CA GLY A 76 21.50 10.88 9.79
C GLY A 76 21.36 9.80 8.71
N LYS A 77 21.10 8.56 9.15
CA LYS A 77 20.77 7.44 8.24
C LYS A 77 19.39 7.65 7.60
N THR A 78 19.25 7.26 6.33
CA THR A 78 17.95 7.14 5.66
C THR A 78 17.25 5.84 6.07
N LEU A 79 15.96 5.93 6.39
CA LEU A 79 15.07 4.78 6.58
C LEU A 79 14.11 4.69 5.40
N HIS A 80 13.96 3.50 4.84
CA HIS A 80 13.05 3.20 3.72
C HIS A 80 11.98 2.22 4.23
N PHE A 81 10.71 2.60 4.11
CA PHE A 81 9.56 1.70 4.27
C PHE A 81 9.09 1.24 2.89
N ASP A 82 9.15 -0.07 2.63
CA ASP A 82 8.89 -0.67 1.32
C ASP A 82 7.74 -1.67 1.42
N GLY A 83 6.97 -1.80 0.33
CA GLY A 83 5.83 -2.69 0.26
C GLY A 83 5.21 -2.74 -1.14
N HIS A 84 4.26 -3.64 -1.33
CA HIS A 84 3.57 -3.84 -2.61
C HIS A 84 2.07 -3.58 -2.47
N ALA A 85 1.47 -3.05 -3.54
CA ALA A 85 0.04 -2.72 -3.60
C ALA A 85 -0.74 -3.66 -4.52
N ASP A 86 -0.07 -4.55 -5.26
CA ASP A 86 -0.75 -5.53 -6.07
C ASP A 86 -1.34 -6.67 -5.22
N VAL A 87 -2.29 -7.38 -5.80
CA VAL A 87 -2.90 -8.55 -5.17
C VAL A 87 -2.80 -9.77 -6.07
N ILE A 88 -2.62 -10.93 -5.43
CA ILE A 88 -2.40 -12.18 -6.14
C ILE A 88 -3.53 -12.53 -7.11
N GLY A 89 -3.13 -12.96 -8.30
CA GLY A 89 -3.98 -13.72 -9.22
C GLY A 89 -3.83 -15.23 -9.03
N ARG A 90 -4.66 -16.01 -9.72
CA ARG A 90 -4.46 -17.46 -9.85
C ARG A 90 -3.50 -17.70 -11.01
N VAL A 91 -2.49 -18.55 -10.84
CA VAL A 91 -1.61 -18.94 -11.94
C VAL A 91 -2.10 -20.27 -12.51
N ASP A 92 -2.53 -20.24 -13.77
CA ASP A 92 -2.91 -21.44 -14.52
C ASP A 92 -1.76 -21.88 -15.41
N ALA A 93 -1.44 -23.19 -15.38
CA ALA A 93 -0.54 -23.80 -16.35
C ALA A 93 -1.30 -24.07 -17.66
N LEU A 94 -0.74 -23.61 -18.77
CA LEU A 94 -1.30 -23.82 -20.11
C LEU A 94 -0.76 -25.11 -20.73
N PRO A 95 -1.46 -25.71 -21.72
CA PRO A 95 -1.04 -26.97 -22.35
C PRO A 95 0.34 -26.93 -23.03
N ASP A 96 0.83 -25.74 -23.39
CA ASP A 96 2.15 -25.51 -23.97
C ASP A 96 3.27 -25.35 -22.93
N GLY A 97 2.95 -25.48 -21.64
CA GLY A 97 3.87 -25.30 -20.52
C GLY A 97 4.07 -23.85 -20.07
N SER A 98 3.43 -22.88 -20.74
CA SER A 98 3.43 -21.48 -20.29
C SER A 98 2.49 -21.25 -19.11
N GLN A 99 2.65 -20.12 -18.42
CA GLN A 99 1.81 -19.73 -17.28
C GLN A 99 0.97 -18.51 -17.64
N LYS A 100 -0.28 -18.50 -17.16
CA LYS A 100 -1.18 -17.36 -17.27
C LYS A 100 -1.65 -16.93 -15.89
N VAL A 101 -1.47 -15.66 -15.56
CA VAL A 101 -2.12 -15.05 -14.40
C VAL A 101 -3.58 -14.76 -14.76
N VAL A 102 -4.49 -15.31 -13.96
CA VAL A 102 -5.92 -15.11 -14.06
C VAL A 102 -6.37 -14.28 -12.87
N PRO A 103 -6.98 -13.10 -13.09
CA PRO A 103 -7.53 -12.30 -12.00
C PRO A 103 -8.53 -13.12 -11.18
N ILE A 104 -8.38 -13.06 -9.85
CA ILE A 104 -9.35 -13.64 -8.91
C ILE A 104 -10.39 -12.55 -8.62
N PRO A 105 -11.69 -12.90 -8.46
CA PRO A 105 -12.70 -11.92 -8.07
C PRO A 105 -12.27 -11.08 -6.87
N HIS A 106 -12.50 -9.77 -6.96
CA HIS A 106 -12.24 -8.78 -5.92
C HIS A 106 -13.58 -8.31 -5.35
N PRO A 107 -14.22 -9.09 -4.47
CA PRO A 107 -15.45 -8.65 -3.84
C PRO A 107 -15.19 -7.44 -2.95
N GLU A 108 -16.22 -6.62 -2.76
CA GLU A 108 -16.20 -5.51 -1.80
C GLU A 108 -15.69 -6.01 -0.44
N PRO A 109 -14.77 -5.27 0.21
CA PRO A 109 -14.34 -5.59 1.55
C PRO A 109 -15.49 -5.46 2.54
N ARG A 110 -15.35 -6.10 3.70
CA ARG A 110 -16.27 -5.97 4.82
C ARG A 110 -15.53 -5.86 6.13
N ILE A 111 -16.18 -5.23 7.10
CA ILE A 111 -15.72 -5.20 8.48
C ILE A 111 -16.66 -6.08 9.30
N GLU A 112 -16.09 -7.03 10.03
CA GLU A 112 -16.85 -7.93 10.90
C GLU A 112 -16.01 -8.21 12.15
N ASN A 113 -16.58 -7.95 13.33
CA ASN A 113 -15.91 -8.12 14.63
C ASN A 113 -14.51 -7.45 14.68
N ASP A 114 -14.44 -6.18 14.27
CA ASP A 114 -13.22 -5.36 14.22
C ASP A 114 -12.11 -5.90 13.28
N VAL A 115 -12.47 -6.79 12.36
CA VAL A 115 -11.55 -7.33 11.35
C VAL A 115 -11.95 -6.85 9.96
N LEU A 116 -11.00 -6.26 9.24
CA LEU A 116 -11.13 -5.94 7.82
C LEU A 116 -10.88 -7.20 6.97
N TYR A 117 -11.93 -7.70 6.33
CA TYR A 117 -11.86 -8.77 5.35
C TYR A 117 -11.86 -8.19 3.95
N GLY A 118 -10.81 -8.45 3.19
CA GLY A 118 -10.73 -8.06 1.78
C GLY A 118 -9.44 -8.56 1.14
N ARG A 119 -9.43 -8.64 -0.18
CA ARG A 119 -8.24 -9.04 -0.92
C ARG A 119 -7.20 -7.92 -0.82
N GLY A 120 -5.99 -8.27 -0.41
CA GLY A 120 -4.95 -7.28 -0.13
C GLY A 120 -4.93 -6.79 1.32
N ALA A 121 -5.97 -7.05 2.14
CA ALA A 121 -6.02 -6.53 3.52
C ALA A 121 -4.83 -7.00 4.37
N ALA A 122 -4.53 -8.30 4.34
CA ALA A 122 -3.39 -8.87 5.05
C ALA A 122 -2.08 -8.85 4.23
N ASP A 123 -2.17 -8.95 2.90
CA ASP A 123 -1.02 -9.04 2.00
C ASP A 123 -1.18 -8.08 0.80
N MET A 124 -0.68 -6.85 0.87
CA MET A 124 -0.16 -6.22 2.10
C MET A 124 -0.64 -4.78 2.31
N LYS A 125 -1.80 -4.44 1.75
CA LYS A 125 -2.38 -3.09 1.79
C LYS A 125 -2.67 -2.58 3.19
N GLY A 126 -2.99 -3.48 4.14
CA GLY A 126 -3.12 -3.11 5.55
C GLY A 126 -1.80 -2.64 6.18
N GLY A 127 -0.66 -3.12 5.69
CA GLY A 127 0.67 -2.65 6.14
C GLY A 127 1.15 -1.37 5.43
N LEU A 128 0.52 -1.01 4.30
CA LEU A 128 0.77 0.26 3.60
C LEU A 128 0.03 1.45 4.23
N ALA A 129 -1.10 1.20 4.88
CA ALA A 129 -1.96 2.20 5.51
C ALA A 129 -1.32 2.83 6.75
#